data_AF-A0A8H9L843-F1
#
_entry.id   AF-A0A8H9L843-F1
#
_cell.length_a   1.000
_cell.length_b   1.000
_cell.length_c   1.000
_cell.angle_alpha   90.00
_cell.angle_beta   90.00
_cell.angle_gamma   90.00
#
_symmetry.space_group_name_H-M   'P 1'
#
loop_
_entity.id
_entity.type
_entity.pdbx_description
1 polymer ?
#
loop_
_entity_poly.entity_id
_entity_poly.type
_entity_poly.pdbx_seq_one_letter_code
_entity_poly.pdbx_strand_id
1 'polypeptide(L)'
;MTSPEIAECRADMAAAATAVREVLQALTAVPTMFGDHTWQGPAADRWAAGWNARRTQLTRLLDAVLAEQPHLIARVEEAERRKTAS
;
A
#
# COMPACT_ATOMS: atom_id res chain seq x y z
N MET A 1 -11.26 -4.80 27.54
CA MET A 1 -11.78 -5.30 26.26
C MET A 1 -11.63 -4.18 25.25
N THR A 2 -11.13 -4.44 24.05
CA THR A 2 -11.03 -3.44 22.98
C THR A 2 -12.44 -3.07 22.51
N SER A 3 -12.73 -1.77 22.30
CA SER A 3 -14.02 -1.34 21.73
C SER A 3 -14.23 -1.99 20.35
N PRO A 4 -15.46 -2.40 20.00
CA PRO A 4 -15.81 -2.89 18.66
C PRO A 4 -15.33 -1.94 17.55
N GLU A 5 -15.44 -0.62 17.75
CA GLU A 5 -15.01 0.40 16.77
C GLU A 5 -13.49 0.37 16.53
N ILE A 6 -12.69 0.16 17.58
CA ILE A 6 -11.22 0.02 17.44
C ILE A 6 -10.87 -1.28 16.72
N ALA A 7 -11.61 -2.36 16.99
CA ALA A 7 -11.38 -3.65 16.34
C ALA A 7 -11.70 -3.59 14.84
N GLU A 8 -12.82 -2.96 14.47
CA GLU A 8 -13.21 -2.73 13.07
C GLU A 8 -12.18 -1.85 12.34
N CYS A 9 -11.79 -0.72 12.94
CA CYS A 9 -10.76 0.15 12.36
C CYS A 9 -9.44 -0.60 12.08
N ARG A 10 -8.98 -1.44 13.03
CA ARG A 10 -7.78 -2.25 12.84
C ARG A 10 -7.93 -3.30 11.74
N ALA A 11 -9.12 -3.91 11.62
CA ALA A 11 -9.41 -4.86 10.55
C ALA A 11 -9.37 -4.20 9.17
N ASP A 12 -9.97 -3.01 9.04
CA ASP A 12 -9.95 -2.23 7.80
C ASP A 12 -8.54 -1.81 7.40
N MET A 13 -7.73 -1.34 8.36
CA MET A 13 -6.32 -1.00 8.11
C MET A 13 -5.51 -2.22 7.66
N ALA A 14 -5.74 -3.39 8.26
CA ALA A 14 -5.10 -4.65 7.86
C ALA A 14 -5.53 -5.10 6.45
N ALA A 15 -6.80 -4.92 6.09
CA ALA A 15 -7.31 -5.20 4.75
C ALA A 15 -6.64 -4.26 3.71
N ALA A 16 -6.57 -2.96 4.00
CA ALA A 16 -5.87 -1.99 3.15
C ALA A 16 -4.38 -2.35 3.00
N ALA A 17 -3.70 -2.73 4.08
CA ALA A 17 -2.30 -3.15 4.03
C ALA A 17 -2.08 -4.42 3.20
N THR A 18 -3.06 -5.32 3.18
CA THR A 18 -3.02 -6.53 2.35
C THR A 18 -3.16 -6.18 0.87
N ALA A 19 -4.14 -5.36 0.52
CA ALA A 19 -4.33 -4.86 -0.85
C ALA A 19 -3.08 -4.12 -1.37
N VAL A 20 -2.47 -3.26 -0.54
CA VAL A 20 -1.21 -2.56 -0.89
C VAL A 20 -0.11 -3.57 -1.24
N ARG A 21 0.10 -4.59 -0.39
CA ARG A 21 1.13 -5.62 -0.62
C ARG A 21 0.89 -6.40 -1.90
N GLU A 22 -0.35 -6.79 -2.17
CA GLU A 22 -0.73 -7.50 -3.39
C GLU A 22 -0.42 -6.67 -4.65
N VAL A 23 -0.75 -5.37 -4.64
CA VAL A 23 -0.42 -4.46 -5.74
C VAL A 23 1.09 -4.35 -5.92
N LEU A 24 1.86 -4.13 -4.85
CA LEU A 24 3.32 -4.02 -4.93
C LEU A 24 3.98 -5.32 -5.44
N GLN A 25 3.45 -6.47 -5.03
CA GLN A 25 3.90 -7.77 -5.51
C GLN A 25 3.61 -7.93 -7.01
N ALA A 26 2.38 -7.61 -7.45
CA ALA A 26 2.01 -7.67 -8.86
C ALA A 26 2.90 -6.77 -9.72
N LEU A 27 3.17 -5.54 -9.29
CA LEU A 27 4.08 -4.62 -9.99
C LEU A 27 5.51 -5.17 -10.09
N THR A 28 5.97 -5.92 -9.08
CA THR A 28 7.32 -6.49 -9.11
C THR A 28 7.43 -7.66 -10.09
N ALA A 29 6.32 -8.36 -10.37
CA ALA A 29 6.29 -9.47 -11.32
C ALA A 29 6.31 -9.02 -12.80
N VAL A 30 5.79 -7.84 -13.12
CA VAL A 30 5.59 -7.38 -14.51
C VAL A 30 6.87 -7.45 -15.38
N PRO A 31 8.06 -6.98 -14.95
CA PRO A 31 9.26 -7.08 -15.76
C PRO A 31 9.62 -8.52 -16.15
N THR A 32 9.44 -9.46 -15.23
CA THR A 32 9.76 -10.89 -15.47
C THR A 32 8.88 -11.52 -16.54
N MET A 33 7.69 -10.97 -16.79
CA MET A 33 6.76 -11.47 -17.82
C MET A 33 7.24 -11.18 -19.25
N PHE A 34 8.13 -10.20 -19.46
CA PHE A 34 8.65 -9.87 -20.78
C PHE A 34 9.89 -10.70 -21.17
N GLY A 35 10.49 -11.40 -20.20
CA GLY A 35 11.71 -12.19 -20.33
C GLY A 35 12.96 -11.35 -20.59
N ASP A 36 14.09 -11.75 -20.00
CA ASP A 36 15.34 -10.95 -20.02
C ASP A 36 15.99 -10.88 -21.42
N HIS A 37 15.53 -11.69 -22.37
CA HIS A 37 16.15 -11.86 -23.68
C HIS A 37 15.18 -11.67 -24.86
N THR A 38 13.87 -11.57 -24.60
CA THR A 38 12.85 -11.56 -25.66
C THR A 38 12.55 -10.16 -26.18
N TRP A 39 12.66 -9.14 -25.34
CA TRP A 39 12.36 -7.76 -25.71
C TRP A 39 13.52 -6.82 -25.39
N GLN A 40 14.23 -6.38 -26.43
CA GLN A 40 15.45 -5.59 -26.32
C GLN A 40 15.46 -4.38 -27.26
N GLY A 41 16.40 -3.47 -27.02
CA GLY A 41 16.66 -2.29 -27.83
C GLY A 41 15.93 -1.03 -27.33
N PRO A 42 16.09 0.11 -28.04
CA PRO A 42 15.70 1.42 -27.53
C PRO A 42 14.22 1.57 -27.14
N ALA A 43 13.33 0.78 -27.74
CA ALA A 43 11.92 0.76 -27.38
C ALA A 43 11.68 0.07 -26.02
N ALA A 44 12.37 -1.04 -25.77
CA ALA A 44 12.34 -1.75 -24.48
C ALA A 44 12.93 -0.88 -23.37
N ASP A 45 14.05 -0.19 -23.62
CA ASP A 45 14.67 0.72 -22.66
C ASP A 45 13.74 1.86 -22.24
N ARG A 46 13.07 2.50 -23.22
CA ARG A 46 12.10 3.57 -22.96
C ARG A 46 10.91 3.08 -22.15
N TRP A 47 10.40 1.90 -22.48
CA TRP A 47 9.33 1.30 -21.70
C TRP A 47 9.79 0.99 -20.27
N ALA A 48 10.96 0.37 -20.08
CA ALA A 48 11.49 0.00 -18.77
C ALA A 48 11.71 1.23 -17.89
N ALA A 49 12.24 2.32 -18.46
CA ALA A 49 12.36 3.61 -17.76
C ALA A 49 10.99 4.15 -17.34
N GLY A 50 10.01 4.15 -18.26
CA GLY A 50 8.65 4.60 -17.99
C GLY A 50 7.92 3.74 -16.96
N TRP A 51 8.14 2.42 -17.00
CA TRP A 51 7.62 1.45 -16.04
C TRP A 51 8.18 1.73 -14.64
N ASN A 52 9.50 1.83 -14.52
CA ASN A 52 10.18 2.08 -13.26
C ASN A 52 9.79 3.42 -12.63
N ALA A 53 9.63 4.47 -13.43
CA ALA A 53 9.16 5.77 -12.93
C ALA A 53 7.74 5.68 -12.33
N ARG A 54 6.80 5.07 -13.05
CA ARG A 54 5.42 4.90 -12.58
C ARG A 54 5.31 3.98 -11.38
N ARG A 55 6.03 2.85 -11.39
CA ARG A 55 6.12 1.93 -10.26
C ARG A 55 6.61 2.65 -9.02
N THR A 56 7.69 3.42 -9.12
CA THR A 56 8.25 4.19 -8.02
C THR A 56 7.25 5.20 -7.46
N GLN A 57 6.55 5.93 -8.34
CA GLN A 57 5.53 6.89 -7.91
C GLN A 57 4.37 6.20 -7.18
N LEU A 58 3.87 5.08 -7.72
CA LEU A 58 2.79 4.32 -7.11
C LEU A 58 3.22 3.72 -5.77
N THR A 59 4.43 3.17 -5.67
CA THR A 59 5.00 2.67 -4.40
C THR A 59 4.99 3.74 -3.33
N ARG A 60 5.44 4.97 -3.63
CA ARG A 60 5.41 6.07 -2.66
C ARG A 60 4.00 6.42 -2.17
N LEU A 61 3.01 6.39 -3.07
CA LEU A 61 1.62 6.66 -2.69
C LEU A 61 1.07 5.56 -1.78
N LEU A 62 1.37 4.30 -2.09
CA LEU A 62 0.95 3.16 -1.28
C LEU A 62 1.66 3.13 0.08
N ASP A 63 2.95 3.46 0.14
CA ASP A 63 3.70 3.59 1.38
C ASP A 63 3.12 4.69 2.29
N ALA A 64 2.66 5.80 1.71
CA ALA A 64 1.99 6.86 2.47
C ALA A 64 0.70 6.37 3.11
N VAL A 65 -0.09 5.53 2.42
CA VAL A 65 -1.30 4.91 2.99
C VAL A 65 -0.93 4.03 4.20
N LEU A 66 0.13 3.22 4.09
CA LEU A 66 0.59 2.38 5.19
C LEU A 66 1.11 3.20 6.38
N ALA A 67 1.85 4.28 6.11
CA ALA A 67 2.40 5.16 7.13
C ALA A 67 1.32 5.91 7.93
N GLU A 68 0.16 6.16 7.33
CA GLU A 68 -0.96 6.87 7.96
C GLU A 68 -1.78 5.97 8.91
N GLN A 69 -1.76 4.65 8.73
CA GLN A 69 -2.61 3.73 9.51
C GLN A 69 -2.46 3.85 11.03
N PRO A 70 -1.25 3.97 11.62
CA PRO A 70 -1.10 4.14 13.07
C PRO A 70 -1.76 5.43 13.57
N HIS A 71 -1.72 6.51 12.77
CA HIS A 71 -2.35 7.77 13.13
C HIS A 71 -3.88 7.64 13.16
N LEU A 72 -4.47 6.96 12.18
CA LEU A 72 -5.91 6.70 12.13
C LEU A 72 -6.37 5.85 13.30
N ILE A 73 -5.64 4.78 13.63
CA ILE A 73 -5.94 3.93 14.79
C ILE A 73 -5.88 4.76 16.09
N ALA A 74 -4.83 5.57 16.27
CA ALA A 74 -4.68 6.40 17.46
C ALA A 74 -5.82 7.43 17.62
N ARG A 75 -6.33 7.98 16.50
CA ARG A 75 -7.47 8.89 16.49
C ARG A 75 -8.76 8.21 16.96
N VAL A 76 -9.02 6.97 16.50
CA VAL A 76 -10.19 6.20 16.94
C VAL A 76 -10.05 5.81 18.42
N GLU A 77 -8.88 5.36 18.85
CA GLU A 77 -8.61 5.05 20.26
C GLU A 77 -8.86 6.26 21.18
N GLU A 78 -8.43 7.45 20.76
CA GLU A 78 -8.67 8.68 21.52
C GLU A 78 -10.15 9.08 21.56
N ALA A 79 -10.88 8.93 20.45
CA ALA A 79 -12.31 9.18 20.41
C ALA A 79 -13.07 8.25 21.38
N GLU A 80 -12.72 6.96 21.41
CA GLU A 80 -13.31 5.99 22.33
C GLU A 80 -12.99 6.28 23.81
N ARG A 81 -11.76 6.71 24.11
CA ARG A 81 -11.39 7.17 25.46
C ARG A 81 -12.24 8.36 25.91
N ARG A 82 -12.53 9.31 25.03
CA ARG A 82 -13.36 10.48 25.36
C ARG A 82 -14.83 10.11 25.57
N LYS A 83 -15.38 9.22 24.74
CA LYS A 83 -16.76 8.71 24.89
C LYS A 83 -16.96 8.00 26.23
N THR A 84 -15.96 7.24 26.69
CA THR A 84 -16.04 6.49 27.96
C THR A 84 -15.76 7.34 29.20
N ALA A 85 -15.14 8.51 29.04
CA ALA A 85 -14.87 9.46 30.14
C ALA A 85 -15.96 10.52 30.33
N SER A 86 -16.95 10.59 29.42
CA SER A 86 -18.11 11.49 29.48
C SER A 86 -19.32 10.75 30.04
#